data_AF-A0A3A0ETY1-F1
#
_entry.id   AF-A0A3A0ETY1-F1
#
_cell.length_a   1.000
_cell.length_b   1.000
_cell.length_c   1.000
_cell.angle_alpha   90.00
_cell.angle_beta   90.00
_cell.angle_gamma   90.00
#
_symmetry.space_group_name_H-M   'P 1'
#
loop_
_entity.id
_entity.type
_entity.pdbx_description
1 polymer ?
#
loop_
_entity_poly.entity_id
_entity_poly.type
_entity_poly.pdbx_seq_one_letter_code
_entity_poly.pdbx_strand_id
1 'polypeptide(L)'
;MSWTPLSHNRAGAHQRTCVRVALRLRGKKRLGVIIAMPDLILAHLGWKRGDKVAVQIGGGEHAGLVKLAKSDVGYVIGTSGTGKHEVKQVVLPAAWAGLPKTPRPACEAAHHFDDDCLIITLPTWAPRAPALAPAQTAVVTEKTPVAARPTPPLDPKWAAAMKGKTFGGKVQR
;
A
#
# COMPACT_ATOMS: atom_id res chain seq x y z
N MET A 1 -7.32 -25.77 8.69
CA MET A 1 -6.40 -25.32 7.63
C MET A 1 -5.10 -24.90 8.30
N SER A 2 -4.10 -25.78 8.32
CA SER A 2 -2.84 -25.58 9.03
C SER A 2 -1.79 -24.96 8.12
N TRP A 3 -1.26 -23.80 8.49
CA TRP A 3 -0.07 -23.23 7.87
C TRP A 3 1.17 -23.76 8.60
N THR A 4 1.98 -24.54 7.89
CA THR A 4 3.29 -24.97 8.39
C THR A 4 4.35 -24.02 7.82
N PRO A 5 5.10 -23.26 8.64
CA PRO A 5 6.22 -22.47 8.15
C PRO A 5 7.43 -23.39 8.01
N LEU A 6 7.85 -23.67 6.77
CA LEU A 6 9.07 -24.43 6.50
C LEU A 6 10.29 -23.51 6.41
N SER A 7 11.11 -23.65 7.45
CA SER A 7 12.57 -23.51 7.54
C SER A 7 13.24 -22.16 7.27
N HIS A 8 13.88 -21.68 8.34
CA HIS A 8 15.08 -20.86 8.28
C HIS A 8 16.14 -21.51 7.36
N ASN A 9 16.55 -20.84 6.29
CA ASN A 9 17.78 -21.20 5.60
C ASN A 9 18.94 -20.32 6.09
N ARG A 10 19.74 -20.91 6.99
CA ARG A 10 21.05 -20.41 7.43
C ARG A 10 22.12 -21.00 6.50
N ALA A 11 23.03 -20.13 6.04
CA ALA A 11 24.37 -20.42 5.50
C ALA A 11 24.54 -21.63 4.56
N GLY A 12 24.45 -21.38 3.26
CA GLY A 12 24.91 -22.29 2.21
C GLY A 12 24.79 -21.60 0.86
N ALA A 13 25.74 -21.81 -0.04
CA ALA A 13 25.82 -21.17 -1.36
C ALA A 13 24.73 -21.68 -2.34
N HIS A 14 23.46 -21.54 -1.96
CA HIS A 14 22.33 -21.74 -2.86
C HIS A 14 22.09 -20.45 -3.64
N GLN A 15 21.91 -20.59 -4.96
CA GLN A 15 21.30 -19.57 -5.80
C GLN A 15 20.01 -19.12 -5.10
N ARG A 16 20.09 -17.95 -4.47
CA ARG A 16 19.00 -17.45 -3.62
C ARG A 16 17.83 -17.20 -4.56
N THR A 17 16.65 -17.74 -4.31
CA THR A 17 15.49 -17.57 -5.20
C THR A 17 14.69 -16.31 -4.88
N CYS A 18 15.00 -15.64 -3.77
CA CYS A 18 14.23 -14.53 -3.23
C CYS A 18 14.94 -13.17 -3.42
N VAL A 19 14.14 -12.13 -3.65
CA VAL A 19 14.59 -10.73 -3.52
C VAL A 19 14.88 -10.47 -2.05
N ARG A 20 16.01 -9.82 -1.77
CA ARG A 20 16.37 -9.41 -0.40
C ARG A 20 16.55 -7.91 -0.30
N VAL A 21 16.00 -7.34 0.76
CA VAL A 21 16.08 -5.91 1.05
C VAL A 21 16.82 -5.71 2.36
N ALA A 22 17.84 -4.85 2.34
CA ALA A 22 18.59 -4.46 3.52
C ALA A 22 18.65 -2.94 3.64
N LEU A 23 18.79 -2.44 4.86
CA LEU A 23 19.08 -1.03 5.12
C LEU A 23 20.48 -0.95 5.73
N ARG A 24 21.47 -0.44 4.99
CA ARG A 24 22.87 -0.43 5.44
C ARG A 24 23.44 0.98 5.46
N LEU A 25 24.39 1.22 6.36
CA LEU A 25 25.22 2.42 6.28
C LEU A 25 26.12 2.34 5.06
N ARG A 26 26.21 3.47 4.36
CA ARG A 26 27.08 3.73 3.23
C ARG A 26 27.94 4.94 3.60
N GLY A 27 29.25 4.71 3.69
CA GLY A 27 30.18 5.71 4.23
C GLY A 27 29.89 6.07 5.69
N LYS A 28 30.35 7.25 6.13
CA LYS A 28 30.36 7.59 7.56
C LYS A 28 28.98 7.82 8.19
N LYS A 29 27.93 8.21 7.43
CA LYS A 29 26.63 8.60 8.03
C LYS A 29 25.38 8.42 7.15
N ARG A 30 25.46 7.86 5.94
CA ARG A 30 24.29 7.81 5.03
C ARG A 30 23.72 6.40 4.98
N LEU A 31 22.43 6.24 5.24
CA LEU A 31 21.77 4.96 5.02
C LEU A 31 21.46 4.78 3.52
N GLY A 32 21.53 3.54 3.06
CA GLY A 32 21.13 3.11 1.73
C GLY A 32 20.27 1.85 1.81
N VAL A 33 19.22 1.81 1.02
CA VAL A 33 18.42 0.62 0.83
C VAL A 33 19.08 -0.21 -0.27
N ILE A 34 19.41 -1.45 0.05
CA ILE A 34 20.04 -2.38 -0.88
C ILE A 34 19.01 -3.43 -1.25
N ILE A 35 18.71 -3.51 -2.54
CA ILE A 35 17.85 -4.52 -3.12
C ILE A 35 18.75 -5.52 -3.84
N ALA A 36 18.92 -6.69 -3.26
CA ALA A 36 19.64 -7.79 -3.87
C ALA A 36 18.66 -8.65 -4.67
N MET A 37 18.96 -8.83 -5.95
CA MET A 37 18.17 -9.60 -6.89
C MET A 37 18.95 -10.84 -7.31
N PRO A 38 18.31 -12.01 -7.34
CA PRO A 38 18.91 -13.21 -7.86
C PRO A 38 18.88 -13.27 -9.39
N ASP A 39 19.77 -14.10 -9.95
CA ASP A 39 19.94 -14.22 -11.40
C ASP A 39 18.68 -14.68 -12.12
N LEU A 40 17.85 -15.50 -11.47
CA LEU A 40 16.57 -15.95 -12.04
C LEU A 40 15.61 -14.77 -12.31
N ILE A 41 15.56 -13.79 -11.40
CA ILE A 41 14.70 -12.61 -11.54
C ILE A 41 15.24 -11.70 -12.65
N LEU A 42 16.56 -11.53 -12.71
CA LEU A 42 17.19 -10.76 -13.77
C LEU A 42 17.00 -11.40 -15.15
N ALA A 43 17.15 -12.73 -15.23
CA ALA A 43 16.92 -13.49 -16.46
C ALA A 43 15.47 -13.39 -16.92
N HIS A 44 14.51 -13.48 -15.99
CA HIS A 44 13.09 -13.33 -16.31
C HIS A 44 12.77 -11.96 -16.93
N LEU A 45 13.39 -10.90 -16.42
CA LEU A 45 13.18 -9.52 -16.88
C LEU A 45 14.12 -9.11 -18.03
N GLY A 46 15.02 -9.99 -18.48
CA GLY A 46 16.06 -9.63 -19.47
C GLY A 46 17.00 -8.52 -19.00
N TRP A 47 17.23 -8.42 -17.68
CA TRP A 47 18.13 -7.45 -17.07
C TRP A 47 19.50 -8.06 -16.83
N LYS A 48 20.56 -7.25 -16.91
CA LYS A 48 21.93 -7.68 -16.62
C LYS A 48 22.68 -6.67 -15.76
N ARG A 49 23.84 -7.09 -15.25
CA ARG A 49 24.79 -6.17 -14.61
C ARG A 49 25.12 -5.02 -15.57
N GLY A 50 25.14 -3.81 -15.04
CA GLY A 50 25.40 -2.59 -15.81
C GLY A 50 24.16 -1.95 -16.41
N ASP A 51 23.04 -2.68 -16.51
CA ASP A 51 21.76 -2.07 -16.89
C ASP A 51 21.34 -1.07 -15.83
N LYS A 52 20.60 -0.05 -16.27
CA LYS A 52 20.01 0.96 -15.40
C LYS A 52 18.54 0.63 -15.17
N VAL A 53 18.09 0.91 -13.96
CA VAL A 53 16.69 0.76 -13.57
C VAL A 53 16.17 2.07 -13.00
N ALA A 54 14.99 2.47 -13.48
CA ALA A 54 14.18 3.48 -12.85
C ALA A 54 13.56 2.88 -11.58
N VAL A 55 13.49 3.70 -10.54
CA VAL A 55 12.98 3.30 -9.23
C VAL A 55 11.84 4.22 -8.88
N GLN A 56 10.67 3.63 -8.65
CA GLN A 56 9.50 4.33 -8.16
C GLN A 56 9.19 3.83 -6.75
N ILE A 57 9.12 4.75 -5.80
CA ILE A 57 8.77 4.46 -4.41
C ILE A 57 7.30 4.78 -4.25
N GLY A 58 6.50 3.79 -3.86
CA GLY A 58 5.09 3.99 -3.63
C GLY A 58 4.83 4.91 -2.43
N GLY A 59 3.89 5.83 -2.60
CA GLY A 59 3.30 6.64 -1.53
C GLY A 59 1.81 6.32 -1.37
N GLY A 60 1.17 6.86 -0.32
CA GLY A 60 -0.26 6.66 -0.07
C GLY A 60 -0.63 5.18 0.01
N GLU A 61 -1.52 4.73 -0.87
CA GLU A 61 -1.98 3.34 -0.97
C GLU A 61 -0.89 2.35 -1.42
N HIS A 62 0.17 2.85 -2.07
CA HIS A 62 1.33 2.05 -2.47
C HIS A 62 2.50 2.17 -1.50
N ALA A 63 2.33 2.83 -0.34
CA ALA A 63 3.43 2.97 0.61
C ALA A 63 3.95 1.59 1.06
N GLY A 64 5.28 1.46 1.06
CA GLY A 64 5.94 0.18 1.30
C GLY A 64 6.16 -0.67 0.05
N LEU A 65 5.77 -0.19 -1.14
CA LEU A 65 6.11 -0.83 -2.41
C LEU A 65 7.25 -0.07 -3.11
N VAL A 66 8.09 -0.82 -3.81
CA VAL A 66 9.11 -0.30 -4.72
C VAL A 66 8.93 -0.96 -6.07
N LYS A 67 8.73 -0.17 -7.11
CA LYS A 67 8.69 -0.63 -8.50
C LYS A 67 10.03 -0.33 -9.15
N LEU A 68 10.63 -1.36 -9.73
CA LEU A 68 11.84 -1.28 -10.54
C LEU A 68 11.45 -1.57 -11.99
N ALA A 69 11.92 -0.75 -12.91
CA ALA A 69 11.72 -0.93 -14.35
C ALA A 69 13.01 -0.62 -15.10
N LYS A 70 13.28 -1.32 -16.20
CA LYS A 70 14.42 -1.01 -17.06
C LYS A 70 14.30 0.42 -17.60
N SER A 71 15.40 1.17 -17.59
CA SER A 71 15.42 2.55 -18.09
C SER A 71 16.84 2.96 -18.47
N ASP A 72 17.00 3.95 -19.33
CA ASP A 72 18.31 4.53 -19.67
C ASP A 72 18.82 5.50 -18.58
N VAL A 73 17.95 5.82 -17.61
CA VAL A 73 18.21 6.74 -16.50
C VAL A 73 17.82 6.07 -15.18
N GLY A 74 18.65 6.25 -14.15
CA GLY A 74 18.37 5.74 -12.82
C GLY A 74 19.58 5.06 -12.19
N TYR A 75 19.32 3.96 -11.49
CA TYR A 75 20.30 3.26 -10.68
C TYR A 75 20.87 2.07 -11.43
N VAL A 76 22.19 1.92 -11.40
CA VAL A 76 22.87 0.81 -12.08
C VAL A 76 22.74 -0.46 -11.26
N ILE A 77 22.42 -1.57 -11.93
CA ILE A 77 22.51 -2.91 -11.38
C ILE A 77 24.00 -3.24 -11.22
N GLY A 78 24.47 -3.11 -9.98
CA GLY A 78 25.84 -3.42 -9.60
C GLY A 78 25.94 -4.84 -9.03
N THR A 79 27.14 -5.17 -8.57
CA THR A 79 27.39 -6.44 -7.89
C THR A 79 28.08 -6.24 -6.55
N SER A 80 27.88 -7.20 -5.66
CA SER A 80 28.54 -7.28 -4.36
C SER A 80 29.08 -8.68 -4.14
N GLY A 81 30.24 -8.77 -3.50
CA GLY A 81 30.98 -10.02 -3.37
C GLY A 81 31.88 -10.29 -4.57
N THR A 82 32.54 -11.44 -4.56
CA THR A 82 33.51 -11.84 -5.59
C THR A 82 33.26 -13.30 -6.00
N GLY A 83 33.57 -13.60 -7.26
CA GLY A 83 33.47 -14.95 -7.83
C GLY A 83 32.09 -15.58 -7.67
N LYS A 84 32.04 -16.80 -7.12
CA LYS A 84 30.80 -17.58 -6.93
C LYS A 84 29.80 -16.97 -5.93
N HIS A 85 30.22 -15.94 -5.19
CA HIS A 85 29.38 -15.24 -4.22
C HIS A 85 28.91 -13.87 -4.72
N GLU A 86 29.06 -13.59 -6.02
CA GLU A 86 28.60 -12.34 -6.63
C GLU A 86 27.06 -12.25 -6.61
N VAL A 87 26.54 -11.26 -5.88
CA VAL A 87 25.12 -10.94 -5.78
C VAL A 87 24.85 -9.66 -6.55
N LYS A 88 23.84 -9.69 -7.43
CA LYS A 88 23.45 -8.53 -8.22
C LYS A 88 22.51 -7.68 -7.38
N GLN A 89 22.75 -6.38 -7.35
CA GLN A 89 22.04 -5.49 -6.44
C GLN A 89 21.89 -4.09 -7.00
N VAL A 90 20.82 -3.42 -6.58
CA VAL A 90 20.59 -1.99 -6.79
C VAL A 90 20.67 -1.32 -5.43
N VAL A 91 21.42 -0.21 -5.38
CA VAL A 91 21.61 0.57 -4.15
C VAL A 91 20.89 1.90 -4.28
N LEU A 92 19.95 2.12 -3.39
CA LEU A 92 19.06 3.27 -3.37
C LEU A 92 19.41 4.16 -2.16
N PRO A 93 19.31 5.49 -2.27
CA PRO A 93 19.44 6.37 -1.12
C PRO A 93 18.27 6.13 -0.15
N ALA A 94 18.55 6.02 1.14
CA ALA A 94 17.52 5.85 2.17
C ALA A 94 16.88 7.19 2.58
N ALA A 95 16.38 7.94 1.59
CA ALA A 95 15.72 9.22 1.80
C ALA A 95 14.18 9.11 1.86
N TRP A 96 13.65 7.91 2.07
CA TRP A 96 12.20 7.66 2.04
C TRP A 96 11.58 8.04 3.38
N ALA A 97 10.45 8.72 3.33
CA ALA A 97 9.72 9.11 4.53
C ALA A 97 9.34 7.88 5.35
N GLY A 98 9.63 7.88 6.66
CA GLY A 98 9.28 6.79 7.58
C GLY A 98 10.26 5.61 7.63
N LEU A 99 11.38 5.66 6.91
CA LEU A 99 12.43 4.64 7.08
C LEU A 99 13.10 4.72 8.46
N PRO A 100 13.51 3.58 9.03
CA PRO A 100 14.32 3.57 10.24
C PRO A 100 15.63 4.34 10.07
N LYS A 101 16.07 5.03 11.14
CA LYS A 101 17.37 5.71 11.18
C LYS A 101 18.54 4.77 11.52
N THR A 102 18.26 3.48 11.73
CA THR A 102 19.25 2.46 12.09
C THR A 102 19.35 1.40 11.01
N PRO A 103 20.54 0.81 10.78
CA PRO A 103 20.71 -0.30 9.85
C PRO A 103 19.79 -1.47 10.18
N ARG A 104 19.27 -2.12 9.14
CA ARG A 104 18.49 -3.36 9.24
C ARG A 104 19.16 -4.46 8.43
N PRO A 105 19.26 -5.68 8.98
CA PRO A 105 19.82 -6.81 8.26
C PRO A 105 18.98 -7.13 7.00
N ALA A 106 19.59 -7.85 6.07
CA ALA A 106 18.93 -8.25 4.83
C ALA A 106 17.78 -9.23 5.13
N CYS A 107 16.56 -8.81 4.85
CA CYS A 107 15.34 -9.60 4.97
C CYS A 107 14.89 -10.04 3.58
N GLU A 108 14.21 -11.17 3.50
CA GLU A 108 13.49 -11.54 2.28
C GLU A 108 12.30 -10.60 2.09
N ALA A 109 12.05 -10.23 0.85
CA ALA A 109 10.96 -9.36 0.47
C ALA A 109 10.03 -10.11 -0.49
N ALA A 110 8.72 -9.98 -0.25
CA ALA A 110 7.73 -10.42 -1.21
C ALA A 110 7.88 -9.59 -2.49
N HIS A 111 7.70 -10.22 -3.64
CA HIS A 111 7.78 -9.57 -4.93
C HIS A 111 6.83 -10.23 -5.92
N HIS A 112 6.44 -9.48 -6.94
CA HIS A 112 5.72 -9.97 -8.10
C HIS A 112 6.18 -9.21 -9.33
N PHE A 113 5.83 -9.74 -10.49
CA PHE A 113 6.08 -9.12 -11.78
C PHE A 113 4.81 -8.44 -12.27
N ASP A 114 4.99 -7.26 -12.85
CA ASP A 114 3.96 -6.44 -13.48
C ASP A 114 4.52 -6.00 -14.83
N ASP A 115 4.14 -6.71 -15.89
CA ASP A 115 4.79 -6.65 -17.20
C ASP A 115 6.32 -6.78 -17.10
N ASP A 116 7.07 -5.79 -17.59
CA ASP A 116 8.54 -5.74 -17.55
C ASP A 116 9.10 -5.11 -16.26
N CYS A 117 8.27 -5.04 -15.20
CA CYS A 117 8.63 -4.41 -13.94
C CYS A 117 8.68 -5.42 -12.79
N LEU A 118 9.61 -5.17 -11.86
CA LEU A 118 9.68 -5.87 -10.59
C LEU A 118 9.06 -5.00 -9.49
N ILE A 119 7.96 -5.47 -8.90
CA ILE A 119 7.34 -4.81 -7.75
C ILE A 119 7.73 -5.57 -6.49
N ILE A 120 8.30 -4.84 -5.54
CA ILE A 120 8.87 -5.37 -4.31
C ILE A 120 8.10 -4.78 -3.14
N THR A 121 7.57 -5.63 -2.27
CA THR A 121 7.02 -5.22 -0.99
C THR A 121 8.14 -5.14 0.04
N LEU A 122 8.38 -3.94 0.55
CA LEU A 122 9.38 -3.70 1.56
C LEU A 122 9.03 -4.44 2.87
N PRO A 123 10.05 -4.88 3.64
CA PRO A 123 9.81 -5.58 4.89
C PRO A 123 9.11 -4.70 5.95
N THR A 124 8.63 -5.32 7.03
CA THR A 124 7.85 -4.67 8.11
C THR A 124 8.49 -3.44 8.75
N TRP A 125 9.83 -3.30 8.67
CA TRP A 125 10.53 -2.14 9.19
C TRP A 125 10.40 -0.89 8.30
N ALA A 126 9.91 -1.02 7.07
CA ALA A 126 9.68 0.07 6.16
C ALA A 126 8.27 0.67 6.34
N PRO A 127 8.04 1.90 5.86
CA PRO A 127 6.70 2.49 5.85
C PRO A 127 5.73 1.56 5.13
N ARG A 128 4.51 1.44 5.66
CA ARG A 128 3.43 0.70 5.01
C ARG A 128 2.31 1.66 4.65
N ALA A 129 1.60 1.33 3.58
CA ALA A 129 0.31 1.92 3.30
C ALA A 129 -0.56 1.77 4.55
N PRO A 130 -1.33 2.79 4.92
CA PRO A 130 -2.41 2.57 5.87
C PRO A 130 -3.23 1.41 5.32
N ALA A 131 -3.51 0.41 6.16
CA ALA A 131 -4.43 -0.63 5.77
C ALA A 131 -5.69 0.09 5.30
N LEU A 132 -6.09 -0.14 4.04
CA LEU A 132 -7.40 0.27 3.58
C LEU A 132 -8.36 -0.25 4.64
N ALA A 133 -8.94 0.67 5.43
CA ALA A 133 -10.10 0.32 6.22
C ALA A 133 -11.02 -0.39 5.23
N PRO A 134 -11.54 -1.59 5.55
CA PRO A 134 -12.44 -2.27 4.63
C PRO A 134 -13.43 -1.20 4.21
N ALA A 135 -13.48 -0.92 2.90
CA ALA A 135 -14.44 0.02 2.38
C ALA A 135 -15.74 -0.43 3.02
N GLN A 136 -16.26 0.37 3.95
CA GLN A 136 -17.59 0.12 4.45
C GLN A 136 -18.36 0.07 3.16
N THR A 137 -18.84 -1.12 2.81
CA THR A 137 -19.79 -1.28 1.74
C THR A 137 -20.83 -0.27 2.15
N ALA A 138 -20.81 0.89 1.49
CA ALA A 138 -21.92 1.79 1.55
C ALA A 138 -22.99 0.91 0.96
N VAL A 139 -23.74 0.25 1.85
CA VAL A 139 -25.11 -0.10 1.60
C VAL A 139 -25.62 1.23 1.10
N VAL A 140 -25.70 1.35 -0.22
CA VAL A 140 -26.55 2.33 -0.86
C VAL A 140 -27.91 1.85 -0.37
N THR A 141 -28.27 2.30 0.84
CA THR A 141 -29.64 2.43 1.23
C THR A 141 -30.12 3.41 0.19
N GLU A 142 -30.69 2.84 -0.87
CA GLU A 142 -31.56 3.51 -1.79
C GLU A 142 -32.40 4.44 -0.93
N LYS A 143 -32.08 5.74 -0.96
CA LYS A 143 -32.97 6.75 -0.42
C LYS A 143 -34.16 6.68 -1.35
N THR A 144 -35.09 5.79 -1.04
CA THR A 144 -36.46 5.91 -1.47
C THR A 144 -36.85 7.35 -1.15
N PRO A 145 -37.25 8.17 -2.13
CA PRO A 145 -37.87 9.43 -1.78
C PRO A 145 -39.10 9.08 -0.94
N VAL A 146 -39.11 9.55 0.30
CA VAL A 146 -40.29 9.55 1.16
C VAL A 146 -41.31 10.45 0.47
N ALA A 147 -42.06 9.87 -0.47
CA ALA A 147 -43.29 10.44 -0.96
C ALA A 147 -44.29 10.38 0.21
N ALA A 148 -44.86 11.53 0.50
CA ALA A 148 -45.73 11.81 1.62
C ALA A 148 -46.79 10.71 1.85
N ARG A 149 -46.97 10.33 3.12
CA ARG A 149 -48.19 9.66 3.57
C ARG A 149 -49.40 10.47 3.10
N PRO A 150 -50.40 9.87 2.42
CA PRO A 150 -51.70 10.50 2.31
C PRO A 150 -52.31 10.60 3.71
N THR A 151 -52.67 11.82 4.08
CA THR A 151 -53.45 12.16 5.27
C THR A 151 -54.73 11.31 5.29
N PRO A 152 -55.10 10.64 6.40
CA PRO A 152 -56.42 10.05 6.50
C PRO A 152 -57.49 11.16 6.46
N PRO A 153 -58.64 10.94 5.80
CA PRO A 153 -59.72 11.93 5.76
C PRO A 153 -60.24 12.19 7.18
N LEU A 154 -60.31 13.48 7.55
CA LEU A 154 -61.02 13.93 8.75
C LEU A 154 -62.48 13.51 8.62
N ASP A 155 -62.88 12.57 9.46
CA ASP A 155 -64.28 12.17 9.66
C ASP A 155 -65.08 13.40 10.16
N PRO A 156 -66.18 13.82 9.48
CA PRO A 156 -66.93 15.02 9.82
C PRO A 156 -67.63 14.98 11.19
N LYS A 157 -67.57 13.86 11.91
CA LYS A 157 -68.10 13.71 13.28
C LYS A 157 -67.24 14.36 14.38
N TRP A 158 -66.00 14.75 14.11
CA TRP A 158 -65.13 15.40 15.12
C TRP A 158 -65.27 16.93 15.20
N ALA A 159 -65.84 17.57 14.18
CA ALA A 159 -66.00 19.04 14.12
C ALA A 159 -67.11 19.58 15.05
N ALA A 160 -67.94 18.72 15.65
CA ALA A 160 -69.04 19.12 16.53
C ALA A 160 -68.66 19.21 18.03
N ALA A 161 -67.42 18.86 18.41
CA ALA A 161 -67.01 18.77 19.82
C ALA A 161 -66.22 19.97 20.36
N MET A 162 -65.83 20.95 19.51
CA MET A 162 -65.11 22.17 19.94
C MET A 162 -66.04 23.39 19.96
N LYS A 163 -67.17 23.24 20.65
CA LYS A 163 -68.09 24.35 20.96
C LYS A 163 -67.59 25.08 22.21
N GLY A 164 -67.06 26.28 22.01
CA GLY A 164 -66.99 27.30 23.07
C GLY A 164 -65.66 27.43 23.81
N LYS A 165 -64.81 28.36 23.32
CA LYS A 165 -64.16 29.35 24.18
C LYS A 165 -63.69 30.52 23.32
N THR A 166 -64.49 31.58 23.39
CA THR A 166 -64.24 32.91 22.83
C THR A 166 -63.00 33.56 23.44
N PHE A 167 -62.09 34.05 22.59
CA PHE A 167 -61.21 35.17 22.92
C PHE A 167 -61.47 36.28 21.91
N GLY A 168 -62.11 37.35 22.39
CA GLY A 168 -62.46 38.52 21.59
C GLY A 168 -61.26 39.42 21.34
N GLY A 169 -61.24 40.01 20.15
CA GLY A 169 -60.33 41.10 19.77
C GLY A 169 -60.84 41.72 18.47
N LYS A 170 -61.43 42.91 18.58
CA LYS A 170 -62.20 43.62 17.55
C LYS A 170 -61.39 43.95 16.29
N VAL A 171 -62.10 43.90 15.17
CA VAL A 171 -61.80 44.51 13.87
C VAL A 171 -61.86 46.03 13.98
N GLN A 172 -60.92 46.69 13.28
CA GLN A 172 -60.68 48.14 13.18
C GLN A 172 -61.90 48.95 12.73
N ARG A 173 -61.84 50.26 13.01
CA ARG A 173 -61.95 51.26 11.95
C ARG A 173 -60.72 52.16 11.99
#